data_AF-A0A089P306-F1
#
_entry.id   AF-A0A089P306-F1
#
_cell.length_a   1.000
_cell.length_b   1.000
_cell.length_c   1.000
_cell.angle_alpha   90.00
_cell.angle_beta   90.00
_cell.angle_gamma   90.00
#
_symmetry.space_group_name_H-M   'P 1'
#
loop_
_entity.id
_entity.type
_entity.pdbx_description
1 polymer ?
#
loop_
_entity_poly.entity_id
_entity_poly.type
_entity_poly.pdbx_seq_one_letter_code
_entity_poly.pdbx_strand_id
1 'polypeptide(L)'
;MEPPRFIENRTFDEIAVGDTASLTRTLQAQDISLFALASGDVNPAHLDRDYAATDRFHGVIAHGLWGGSLISAVLGTELPGPGTVYLSQSLRFLHPVRIGDTVTARVTVRAKEAADQRVRLDCVCLNAQGETVITGEAEVLAPADKVRRPRVLLPEVHLHERGVHWKPMIAAARRFAPALTAVVHPCDAVSLEGARAAREAGLIVPVLVGPRPKIEAAARAAGLVLDGIEIVDAPHSHAAAEKAVSLARAGRVTALMKGALHTDEILAAAIARATGLRTERRMSHVYALDVPSYPKPLFLTDAAVNIAPSLEEKRDIVQNAIDLARALGIAQPKVAILSAVETVSTKLGSTLDAAALCKMAGRGQITDGLVDGPLAFDTAISRAAAAAKALVSPVAGEADILVVPDLVSGNMLAKQLIHLAGADAAGLLLGARVPIILTSRSDSPEVRLASCALAQLFAHRSGTP
;
A
#
# COMPACT_ATOMS: atom_id res chain seq x y z
N MET A 1 -25.25 19.39 -9.79
CA MET A 1 -26.57 19.08 -9.23
C MET A 1 -26.38 17.93 -8.27
N GLU A 2 -26.82 18.08 -7.03
CA GLU A 2 -26.84 16.98 -6.06
C GLU A 2 -27.77 15.87 -6.62
N PRO A 3 -27.38 14.59 -6.58
CA PRO A 3 -28.21 13.53 -7.14
C PRO A 3 -29.59 13.50 -6.44
N PRO A 4 -30.67 13.17 -7.16
CA PRO A 4 -32.00 13.17 -6.59
C PRO A 4 -32.08 12.21 -5.40
N ARG A 5 -32.70 12.68 -4.31
CA ARG A 5 -32.82 11.96 -3.03
C ARG A 5 -33.64 10.66 -3.14
N PHE A 6 -34.44 10.53 -4.20
CA PHE A 6 -35.28 9.38 -4.49
C PHE A 6 -35.05 8.91 -5.91
N ILE A 7 -35.24 7.60 -6.13
CA ILE A 7 -35.48 7.02 -7.46
C ILE A 7 -36.98 6.77 -7.59
N GLU A 8 -37.53 7.05 -8.77
CA GLU A 8 -38.95 6.93 -9.08
C GLU A 8 -39.13 6.42 -10.50
N ASN A 9 -40.08 5.51 -10.69
CA ASN A 9 -40.35 4.93 -11.99
C ASN A 9 -41.43 5.70 -12.77
N ARG A 10 -41.55 5.37 -14.05
CA ARG A 10 -42.75 5.59 -14.85
C ARG A 10 -43.42 4.24 -15.07
N THR A 11 -44.71 4.16 -14.78
CA THR A 11 -45.47 2.93 -15.05
C THR A 11 -45.65 2.74 -16.56
N PHE A 12 -46.05 1.55 -16.98
CA PHE A 12 -46.34 1.29 -18.40
C PHE A 12 -47.29 2.34 -19.00
N ASP A 13 -48.31 2.78 -18.26
CA ASP A 13 -49.31 3.73 -18.73
C ASP A 13 -48.78 5.17 -18.80
N GLU A 14 -47.81 5.53 -17.96
CA GLU A 14 -47.17 6.85 -17.94
C GLU A 14 -46.13 7.04 -19.07
N ILE A 15 -45.66 5.95 -19.66
CA ILE A 15 -44.62 5.99 -20.70
C ILE A 15 -45.23 6.27 -22.07
N ALA A 16 -44.67 7.23 -22.81
CA ALA A 16 -45.03 7.50 -24.20
C ALA A 16 -43.93 7.05 -25.18
N VAL A 17 -44.32 6.70 -26.41
CA VAL A 17 -43.35 6.53 -27.51
C VAL A 17 -42.66 7.87 -27.77
N GLY A 18 -41.34 7.85 -27.89
CA GLY A 18 -40.50 9.05 -27.96
C GLY A 18 -39.99 9.56 -26.62
N ASP A 19 -40.45 9.01 -25.49
CA ASP A 19 -39.88 9.34 -24.18
C ASP A 19 -38.39 8.99 -24.14
N THR A 20 -37.60 9.88 -23.53
CA THR A 20 -36.16 9.69 -23.38
C THR A 20 -35.73 9.87 -21.94
N ALA A 21 -34.67 9.15 -21.58
CA ALA A 21 -33.88 9.41 -20.38
C ALA A 21 -32.41 9.18 -20.68
N SER A 22 -31.55 9.82 -19.91
CA SER A 22 -30.11 9.67 -20.06
C SER A 22 -29.38 9.86 -18.75
N LEU A 23 -28.20 9.24 -18.67
CA LEU A 23 -27.22 9.52 -17.63
C LEU A 23 -25.87 9.75 -18.27
N THR A 24 -25.06 10.57 -17.60
CA THR A 24 -23.72 10.95 -18.06
C THR A 24 -22.70 10.55 -17.00
N ARG A 25 -21.60 9.92 -17.44
CA ARG A 25 -20.51 9.51 -16.56
C ARG A 25 -19.17 9.67 -17.25
N THR A 26 -18.17 10.17 -16.52
CA THR A 26 -16.79 10.19 -16.98
C THR A 26 -16.09 8.91 -16.55
N LEU A 27 -15.45 8.22 -17.49
CA LEU A 27 -14.71 6.99 -17.20
C LEU A 27 -13.47 7.30 -16.36
N GLN A 28 -13.36 6.73 -15.17
CA GLN A 28 -12.18 6.81 -14.33
C GLN A 28 -11.37 5.52 -14.39
N ALA A 29 -10.08 5.58 -14.04
CA ALA A 29 -9.23 4.39 -13.94
C ALA A 29 -9.83 3.36 -12.94
N GLN A 30 -10.41 3.85 -11.84
CA GLN A 30 -11.07 3.02 -10.83
C GLN A 30 -12.25 2.23 -11.41
N ASP A 31 -12.97 2.77 -12.40
CA ASP A 31 -14.09 2.07 -13.03
C ASP A 31 -13.64 0.82 -13.78
N ILE A 32 -12.51 0.90 -14.48
CA ILE A 32 -11.93 -0.23 -15.20
C ILE A 32 -11.52 -1.32 -14.22
N SER A 33 -10.86 -0.95 -13.12
CA SER A 33 -10.46 -1.89 -12.08
C SER A 33 -11.67 -2.54 -11.40
N LEU A 34 -12.70 -1.77 -11.04
CA LEU A 34 -13.93 -2.30 -10.46
C LEU A 34 -14.68 -3.23 -11.42
N PHE A 35 -14.73 -2.87 -12.70
CA PHE A 35 -15.38 -3.70 -13.71
C PHE A 35 -14.62 -5.01 -13.93
N ALA A 36 -13.29 -4.97 -14.02
CA ALA A 36 -12.46 -6.18 -14.09
C ALA A 36 -12.66 -7.09 -12.87
N LEU A 37 -12.72 -6.51 -11.67
CA LEU A 37 -12.98 -7.26 -10.44
C LEU A 37 -14.37 -7.91 -10.43
N ALA A 38 -15.40 -7.20 -10.89
CA ALA A 38 -16.76 -7.70 -10.92
C ALA A 38 -17.02 -8.72 -12.05
N SER A 39 -16.37 -8.55 -13.20
CA SER A 39 -16.59 -9.38 -14.39
C SER A 39 -15.59 -10.55 -14.52
N GLY A 40 -14.42 -10.47 -13.89
CA GLY A 40 -13.30 -11.38 -14.11
C GLY A 40 -12.52 -11.12 -15.40
N ASP A 41 -12.87 -10.08 -16.18
CA ASP A 41 -12.18 -9.74 -17.42
C ASP A 41 -10.88 -8.98 -17.15
N VAL A 42 -9.79 -9.74 -17.13
CA VAL A 42 -8.42 -9.26 -16.93
C VAL A 42 -7.64 -9.07 -18.24
N ASN A 43 -8.33 -8.85 -19.36
CA ASN A 43 -7.67 -8.64 -20.65
C ASN A 43 -6.67 -7.47 -20.58
N PRO A 44 -5.42 -7.64 -21.03
CA PRO A 44 -4.38 -6.63 -20.92
C PRO A 44 -4.70 -5.31 -21.64
N ALA A 45 -5.59 -5.31 -22.64
CA ALA A 45 -6.07 -4.08 -23.29
C ALA A 45 -6.74 -3.08 -22.32
N HIS A 46 -7.21 -3.57 -21.17
CA HIS A 46 -7.88 -2.78 -20.14
C HIS A 46 -6.97 -2.46 -18.94
N LEU A 47 -5.99 -3.31 -18.62
CA LEU A 47 -5.26 -3.25 -17.34
C LEU A 47 -3.76 -3.02 -17.48
N ASP A 48 -3.17 -3.28 -18.65
CA ASP A 48 -1.74 -3.18 -18.88
C ASP A 48 -1.45 -2.01 -19.84
N ARG A 49 -0.81 -0.96 -19.32
CA ARG A 49 -0.47 0.22 -20.10
C ARG A 49 0.58 -0.06 -21.17
N ASP A 50 1.55 -0.92 -20.88
CA ASP A 50 2.65 -1.21 -21.79
C ASP A 50 2.14 -2.04 -22.96
N TYR A 51 1.28 -3.04 -22.68
CA TYR A 51 0.57 -3.77 -23.72
C TYR A 51 -0.35 -2.85 -24.53
N ALA A 52 -1.22 -2.09 -23.86
CA ALA A 52 -2.23 -1.27 -24.52
C ALA A 52 -1.62 -0.15 -25.39
N ALA A 53 -0.42 0.35 -25.05
CA ALA A 53 0.31 1.33 -25.86
C ALA A 53 0.75 0.75 -27.22
N THR A 54 0.99 -0.56 -27.29
CA THR A 54 1.41 -1.26 -28.51
C THR A 54 0.26 -1.93 -29.27
N ASP A 55 -0.89 -2.08 -28.63
CA ASP A 55 -2.10 -2.64 -29.25
C ASP A 55 -2.77 -1.61 -30.18
N ARG A 56 -3.68 -2.10 -31.04
CA ARG A 56 -4.41 -1.32 -32.06
C ARG A 56 -5.10 -0.07 -31.52
N PHE A 57 -5.41 -0.03 -30.22
CA PHE A 57 -6.11 1.09 -29.57
C PHE A 57 -5.18 2.18 -29.04
N HIS A 58 -3.87 1.90 -28.98
CA HIS A 58 -2.79 2.81 -28.56
C HIS A 58 -3.06 3.49 -27.20
N GLY A 59 -3.56 2.72 -26.24
CA GLY A 59 -3.89 3.17 -24.89
C GLY A 59 -4.97 2.32 -24.24
N VAL A 60 -5.08 2.43 -22.91
CA VAL A 60 -6.08 1.70 -22.12
C VAL A 60 -7.49 2.16 -22.48
N ILE A 61 -8.36 1.19 -22.78
CA ILE A 61 -9.78 1.42 -23.09
C ILE A 61 -10.68 0.75 -22.06
N ALA A 62 -11.90 1.24 -21.88
CA ALA A 62 -12.91 0.58 -21.05
C ALA A 62 -13.34 -0.78 -21.63
N HIS A 63 -13.76 -1.70 -20.75
CA HIS A 63 -14.57 -2.85 -21.15
C HIS A 63 -15.84 -2.35 -21.85
N GLY A 64 -16.18 -2.89 -23.02
CA GLY A 64 -17.37 -2.42 -23.76
C GLY A 64 -18.66 -2.48 -22.91
N LEU A 65 -18.79 -3.51 -22.07
CA LEU A 65 -19.91 -3.67 -21.15
C LEU A 65 -19.95 -2.65 -20.01
N TRP A 66 -18.89 -1.88 -19.76
CA TRP A 66 -18.98 -0.70 -18.89
C TRP A 66 -20.01 0.29 -19.43
N GLY A 67 -20.00 0.58 -20.74
CA GLY A 67 -21.02 1.43 -21.36
C GLY A 67 -22.40 0.77 -21.38
N GLY A 68 -22.46 -0.56 -21.55
CA GLY A 68 -23.69 -1.34 -21.39
C GLY A 68 -24.29 -1.21 -19.98
N SER A 69 -23.45 -1.15 -18.95
CA SER A 69 -23.89 -0.96 -17.55
C SER A 69 -24.53 0.41 -17.33
N LEU A 70 -24.13 1.44 -18.09
CA LEU A 70 -24.77 2.75 -18.05
C LEU A 70 -26.20 2.67 -18.62
N ILE A 71 -26.41 1.94 -19.72
CA ILE A 71 -27.76 1.70 -20.28
C ILE A 71 -28.62 0.98 -19.23
N SER A 72 -28.07 -0.07 -18.62
CA SER A 72 -28.75 -0.81 -17.53
C SER A 72 -29.15 0.12 -16.38
N ALA A 73 -28.27 1.04 -15.97
CA ALA A 73 -28.57 2.01 -14.93
C ALA A 73 -29.67 3.00 -15.33
N VAL A 74 -29.71 3.50 -16.58
CA VAL A 74 -30.83 4.35 -17.06
C VAL A 74 -32.15 3.58 -16.98
N LEU A 75 -32.17 2.33 -17.47
CA LEU A 75 -33.37 1.50 -17.49
C LEU A 75 -33.89 1.19 -16.08
N GLY A 76 -32.99 0.86 -15.16
CA GLY A 76 -33.34 0.49 -13.79
C GLY A 76 -33.63 1.66 -12.85
N THR A 77 -33.22 2.90 -13.18
CA THR A 77 -33.32 4.04 -12.25
C THR A 77 -34.06 5.27 -12.78
N GLU A 78 -34.17 5.44 -14.11
CA GLU A 78 -34.76 6.64 -14.72
C GLU A 78 -35.95 6.32 -15.64
N LEU A 79 -35.79 5.42 -16.63
CA LEU A 79 -36.83 5.09 -17.61
C LEU A 79 -36.72 3.64 -18.11
N PRO A 80 -37.65 2.73 -17.77
CA PRO A 80 -38.83 2.98 -16.93
C PRO A 80 -38.50 3.28 -15.46
N GLY A 81 -37.37 2.84 -14.94
CA GLY A 81 -36.96 3.06 -13.55
C GLY A 81 -37.24 1.88 -12.61
N PRO A 82 -37.34 2.09 -11.29
CA PRO A 82 -37.54 1.02 -10.31
C PRO A 82 -38.69 0.06 -10.64
N GLY A 83 -38.43 -1.26 -10.53
CA GLY A 83 -39.40 -2.30 -10.88
C GLY A 83 -39.37 -2.74 -12.35
N THR A 84 -38.52 -2.13 -13.18
CA THR A 84 -38.25 -2.61 -14.54
C THR A 84 -37.63 -4.00 -14.52
N VAL A 85 -38.15 -4.92 -15.34
CA VAL A 85 -37.52 -6.21 -15.62
C VAL A 85 -36.81 -6.15 -16.96
N TYR A 86 -35.49 -6.33 -16.95
CA TYR A 86 -34.66 -6.24 -18.15
C TYR A 86 -34.62 -7.59 -18.86
N LEU A 87 -35.24 -7.69 -20.03
CA LEU A 87 -35.44 -8.96 -20.74
C LEU A 87 -34.32 -9.27 -21.73
N SER A 88 -33.93 -8.29 -22.53
CA SER A 88 -32.88 -8.46 -23.53
C SER A 88 -32.17 -7.14 -23.85
N GLN A 89 -30.92 -7.25 -24.28
CA GLN A 89 -30.11 -6.13 -24.76
C GLN A 89 -29.24 -6.59 -25.93
N SER A 90 -29.26 -5.83 -27.02
CA SER A 90 -28.26 -5.92 -28.08
C SER A 90 -27.28 -4.76 -27.98
N LEU A 91 -26.00 -4.97 -28.28
CA LEU A 91 -24.98 -3.91 -28.27
C LEU A 91 -24.07 -4.05 -29.49
N ARG A 92 -23.75 -2.92 -30.11
CA ARG A 92 -22.70 -2.76 -31.13
C ARG A 92 -21.72 -1.71 -30.62
N PHE A 93 -20.47 -2.10 -30.47
CA PHE A 93 -19.38 -1.22 -30.02
C PHE A 93 -18.73 -0.60 -31.26
N LEU A 94 -18.92 0.71 -31.46
CA LEU A 94 -18.50 1.41 -32.67
C LEU A 94 -17.12 2.06 -32.47
N HIS A 95 -16.89 2.63 -31.29
CA HIS A 95 -15.64 3.32 -30.94
C HIS A 95 -15.20 2.98 -29.52
N PRO A 96 -13.87 2.96 -29.24
CA PRO A 96 -13.36 2.74 -27.90
C PRO A 96 -13.65 3.95 -27.00
N VAL A 97 -13.87 3.69 -25.71
CA VAL A 97 -13.97 4.71 -24.66
C VAL A 97 -12.69 4.69 -23.84
N ARG A 98 -12.05 5.83 -23.64
CA ARG A 98 -10.79 5.99 -22.92
C ARG A 98 -10.99 6.63 -21.55
N ILE A 99 -10.00 6.45 -20.67
CA ILE A 99 -10.00 7.10 -19.35
C ILE A 99 -10.06 8.62 -19.55
N GLY A 100 -10.97 9.27 -18.83
CA GLY A 100 -11.25 10.70 -18.97
C GLY A 100 -12.36 11.03 -19.95
N ASP A 101 -12.79 10.10 -20.82
CA ASP A 101 -13.92 10.33 -21.71
C ASP A 101 -15.23 10.40 -20.92
N THR A 102 -16.05 11.39 -21.26
CA THR A 102 -17.41 11.52 -20.75
C THR A 102 -18.38 10.85 -21.71
N VAL A 103 -19.11 9.85 -21.22
CA VAL A 103 -20.11 9.10 -21.98
C VAL A 103 -21.50 9.39 -21.45
N THR A 104 -22.43 9.69 -22.36
CA THR A 104 -23.85 9.86 -22.08
C THR A 104 -24.62 8.68 -22.65
N ALA A 105 -25.13 7.80 -21.79
CA ALA A 105 -26.05 6.74 -22.18
C ALA A 105 -27.47 7.31 -22.24
N ARG A 106 -28.15 7.13 -23.36
CA ARG A 106 -29.52 7.57 -23.60
C ARG A 106 -30.35 6.41 -24.10
N VAL A 107 -31.56 6.30 -23.56
CA VAL A 107 -32.59 5.38 -24.05
C VAL A 107 -33.77 6.18 -24.59
N THR A 108 -34.39 5.70 -25.67
CA THR A 108 -35.57 6.30 -26.30
C THR A 108 -36.63 5.24 -26.52
N VAL A 109 -37.85 5.46 -26.04
CA VAL A 109 -38.95 4.52 -26.21
C VAL A 109 -39.36 4.46 -27.68
N ARG A 110 -39.16 3.31 -28.31
CA ARG A 110 -39.48 3.09 -29.73
C ARG A 110 -40.87 2.52 -29.91
N ALA A 111 -41.25 1.55 -29.06
CA ALA A 111 -42.53 0.86 -29.16
C ALA A 111 -43.00 0.35 -27.80
N LYS A 112 -44.32 0.18 -27.66
CA LYS A 112 -44.99 -0.41 -26.49
C LYS A 112 -45.91 -1.52 -26.95
N GLU A 113 -45.93 -2.62 -26.22
CA GLU A 113 -46.82 -3.75 -26.45
C GLU A 113 -47.66 -4.00 -25.19
N ALA A 114 -48.95 -3.66 -25.26
CA ALA A 114 -49.82 -3.63 -24.09
C ALA A 114 -50.15 -5.01 -23.50
N ALA A 115 -50.17 -6.07 -24.33
CA ALA A 115 -50.54 -7.42 -23.91
C ALA A 115 -49.68 -7.92 -22.73
N ASP A 116 -48.38 -7.59 -22.75
CA ASP A 116 -47.40 -8.05 -21.78
C ASP A 116 -46.66 -6.90 -21.07
N GLN A 117 -47.12 -5.65 -21.23
CA GLN A 117 -46.43 -4.45 -20.71
C GLN A 117 -44.97 -4.31 -21.18
N ARG A 118 -44.66 -4.81 -22.38
CA ARG A 118 -43.30 -4.75 -22.96
C ARG A 118 -43.05 -3.38 -23.56
N VAL A 119 -41.83 -2.88 -23.37
CA VAL A 119 -41.34 -1.64 -23.96
C VAL A 119 -40.03 -1.93 -24.66
N ARG A 120 -39.94 -1.52 -25.93
CA ARG A 120 -38.71 -1.58 -26.73
C ARG A 120 -38.07 -0.20 -26.77
N LEU A 121 -36.78 -0.12 -26.45
CA LEU A 121 -36.05 1.14 -26.40
C LEU A 121 -34.80 1.11 -27.28
N ASP A 122 -34.63 2.16 -28.08
CA ASP A 122 -33.37 2.43 -28.77
C ASP A 122 -32.36 2.95 -27.75
N CYS A 123 -31.16 2.36 -27.75
CA CYS A 123 -30.10 2.66 -26.79
C CYS A 123 -28.88 3.20 -27.52
N VAL A 124 -28.37 4.34 -27.06
CA VAL A 124 -27.13 4.93 -27.58
C VAL A 124 -26.24 5.42 -26.44
N CYS A 125 -24.94 5.24 -26.59
CA CYS A 125 -23.94 5.91 -25.76
C CYS A 125 -23.18 6.89 -26.65
N LEU A 126 -23.14 8.15 -26.23
CA LEU A 126 -22.49 9.25 -26.94
C LEU A 126 -21.26 9.74 -26.17
N ASN A 127 -20.16 10.05 -26.85
CA ASN A 127 -19.03 10.73 -26.22
C ASN A 127 -19.29 12.25 -26.08
N ALA A 128 -18.33 12.99 -25.52
CA ALA A 128 -18.43 14.44 -25.32
C ALA A 128 -18.55 15.23 -26.65
N GLN A 129 -18.11 14.65 -27.77
CA GLN A 129 -18.19 15.21 -29.11
C GLN A 129 -19.52 14.87 -29.80
N GLY A 130 -20.39 14.08 -29.17
CA GLY A 130 -21.67 13.65 -29.72
C GLY A 130 -21.57 12.45 -30.66
N GLU A 131 -20.42 11.80 -30.75
CA GLU A 131 -20.22 10.60 -31.57
C GLU A 131 -20.76 9.36 -30.84
N THR A 132 -21.43 8.47 -31.58
CA THR A 132 -22.00 7.23 -31.03
C THR A 132 -20.91 6.19 -30.80
N VAL A 133 -20.57 5.94 -29.54
CA VAL A 133 -19.58 4.92 -29.16
C VAL A 133 -20.21 3.52 -29.03
N ILE A 134 -21.48 3.45 -28.61
CA ILE A 134 -22.25 2.21 -28.49
C ILE A 134 -23.68 2.45 -29.00
N THR A 135 -24.23 1.49 -29.73
CA THR A 135 -25.65 1.51 -30.15
C THR A 135 -26.29 0.14 -29.95
N GLY A 136 -27.61 0.10 -29.77
CA GLY A 136 -28.35 -1.14 -29.63
C GLY A 136 -29.80 -0.94 -29.27
N GLU A 137 -30.47 -2.03 -28.93
CA GLU A 137 -31.87 -2.05 -28.52
C GLU A 137 -32.04 -2.81 -27.21
N ALA A 138 -32.88 -2.29 -26.32
CA ALA A 138 -33.31 -2.93 -25.08
C ALA A 138 -34.78 -3.36 -25.17
N GLU A 139 -35.10 -4.51 -24.59
CA GLU A 139 -36.47 -4.91 -24.30
C GLU A 139 -36.65 -5.06 -22.79
N VAL A 140 -37.70 -4.44 -22.25
CA VAL A 140 -38.01 -4.47 -20.82
C VAL A 140 -39.49 -4.69 -20.57
N LEU A 141 -39.84 -5.22 -19.40
CA LEU A 141 -41.18 -5.07 -18.83
C LEU A 141 -41.20 -3.79 -18.02
N ALA A 142 -42.08 -2.86 -18.39
CA ALA A 142 -42.30 -1.66 -17.60
C ALA A 142 -43.13 -2.00 -16.35
N PRO A 143 -42.87 -1.34 -15.21
CA PRO A 143 -43.62 -1.59 -13.99
C PRO A 143 -45.09 -1.20 -14.14
N ALA A 144 -46.00 -2.01 -13.60
CA ALA A 144 -47.42 -1.67 -13.52
C ALA A 144 -47.69 -0.64 -12.40
N ASP A 145 -47.00 -0.81 -11.27
CA ASP A 145 -47.20 0.00 -10.06
C ASP A 145 -46.16 1.11 -9.93
N LYS A 146 -46.59 2.23 -9.37
CA LYS A 146 -45.70 3.36 -9.05
C LYS A 146 -44.78 2.97 -7.91
N VAL A 147 -43.47 3.08 -8.12
CA VAL A 147 -42.44 2.81 -7.12
C VAL A 147 -41.59 4.06 -6.93
N ARG A 148 -41.57 4.56 -5.70
CA ARG A 148 -40.68 5.63 -5.25
C ARG A 148 -39.95 5.20 -3.99
N ARG A 149 -38.62 5.26 -4.01
CA ARG A 149 -37.75 4.82 -2.91
C ARG A 149 -36.58 5.79 -2.70
N PRO A 150 -36.09 5.98 -1.47
CA PRO A 150 -34.86 6.71 -1.23
C PRO A 150 -33.72 6.09 -2.04
N ARG A 151 -32.87 6.93 -2.63
CA ARG A 151 -31.68 6.45 -3.35
C ARG A 151 -30.72 5.83 -2.32
N VAL A 152 -30.30 4.58 -2.56
CA VAL A 152 -29.32 3.91 -1.72
C VAL A 152 -27.96 4.59 -1.88
N LEU A 153 -27.35 4.99 -0.77
CA LEU A 153 -25.96 5.42 -0.74
C LEU A 153 -25.09 4.17 -0.92
N LEU A 154 -24.32 4.15 -2.00
CA LEU A 154 -23.37 3.06 -2.25
C LEU A 154 -22.22 3.13 -1.26
N PRO A 155 -21.63 1.98 -0.87
CA PRO A 155 -20.44 1.97 -0.04
C PRO A 155 -19.26 2.64 -0.76
N GLU A 156 -18.37 3.25 0.01
CA GLU A 156 -17.08 3.69 -0.51
C GLU A 156 -16.19 2.47 -0.77
N VAL A 157 -15.63 2.39 -1.99
CA VAL A 157 -14.72 1.31 -2.36
C VAL A 157 -13.31 1.87 -2.46
N HIS A 158 -12.41 1.35 -1.63
CA HIS A 158 -10.98 1.67 -1.67
C HIS A 158 -10.26 0.52 -2.37
N LEU A 159 -9.77 0.77 -3.58
CA LEU A 159 -8.90 -0.16 -4.28
C LEU A 159 -7.46 0.12 -3.88
N HIS A 160 -6.79 -0.88 -3.33
CA HIS A 160 -5.36 -0.82 -3.04
C HIS A 160 -4.65 -1.94 -3.76
N GLU A 161 -3.63 -1.55 -4.52
CA GLU A 161 -2.69 -2.49 -5.10
C GLU A 161 -1.57 -2.72 -4.09
N ARG A 162 -1.43 -3.96 -3.61
CA ARG A 162 -0.39 -4.30 -2.63
C ARG A 162 1.01 -3.95 -3.12
N GLY A 163 1.78 -3.30 -2.25
CA GLY A 163 3.15 -2.90 -2.53
C GLY A 163 3.30 -1.80 -3.58
N VAL A 164 2.24 -1.04 -3.91
CA VAL A 164 2.30 0.08 -4.88
C VAL A 164 3.38 1.08 -4.51
N HIS A 165 3.60 1.31 -3.21
CA HIS A 165 4.61 2.23 -2.73
C HIS A 165 6.02 1.63 -2.70
N TRP A 166 6.15 0.31 -2.79
CA TRP A 166 7.44 -0.38 -2.77
C TRP A 166 7.99 -0.66 -4.17
N LYS A 167 7.14 -0.83 -5.19
CA LYS A 167 7.60 -1.07 -6.56
C LYS A 167 8.62 -0.02 -7.04
N PRO A 168 8.40 1.31 -6.87
CA PRO A 168 9.39 2.32 -7.24
C PRO A 168 10.68 2.22 -6.41
N MET A 169 10.56 1.91 -5.11
CA MET A 169 11.69 1.75 -4.20
C MET A 169 12.57 0.55 -4.58
N ILE A 170 11.96 -0.61 -4.85
CA ILE A 170 12.66 -1.81 -5.32
C ILE A 170 13.35 -1.54 -6.66
N ALA A 171 12.68 -0.84 -7.58
CA ALA A 171 13.27 -0.44 -8.86
C ALA A 171 14.45 0.52 -8.69
N ALA A 172 14.38 1.45 -7.72
CA ALA A 172 15.49 2.35 -7.39
C ALA A 172 16.69 1.59 -6.80
N ALA A 173 16.44 0.63 -5.91
CA ALA A 173 17.48 -0.19 -5.28
C ALA A 173 18.31 -0.98 -6.30
N ARG A 174 17.67 -1.50 -7.35
CA ARG A 174 18.33 -2.22 -8.46
C ARG A 174 19.37 -1.41 -9.25
N ARG A 175 19.40 -0.09 -9.09
CA ARG A 175 20.42 0.77 -9.72
C ARG A 175 21.77 0.72 -9.01
N PHE A 176 21.82 0.13 -7.82
CA PHE A 176 23.01 0.02 -7.00
C PHE A 176 23.51 -1.43 -6.96
N ALA A 177 24.78 -1.61 -6.58
CA ALA A 177 25.32 -2.94 -6.35
C ALA A 177 24.50 -3.68 -5.26
N PRO A 178 24.20 -4.98 -5.44
CA PRO A 178 23.45 -5.73 -4.44
C PRO A 178 24.20 -5.78 -3.10
N ALA A 179 23.48 -5.70 -1.98
CA ALA A 179 24.09 -5.71 -0.65
C ALA A 179 24.61 -7.11 -0.27
N LEU A 180 25.87 -7.23 0.13
CA LEU A 180 26.41 -8.46 0.70
C LEU A 180 25.71 -8.74 2.03
N THR A 181 24.83 -9.74 2.08
CA THR A 181 23.90 -9.92 3.19
C THR A 181 24.10 -11.27 3.85
N ALA A 182 24.46 -11.28 5.13
CA ALA A 182 24.48 -12.52 5.90
C ALA A 182 23.05 -12.91 6.29
N VAL A 183 22.52 -13.98 5.69
CA VAL A 183 21.24 -14.56 6.05
C VAL A 183 21.49 -15.52 7.22
N VAL A 184 21.02 -15.14 8.41
CA VAL A 184 21.33 -15.78 9.67
C VAL A 184 20.33 -16.91 9.95
N HIS A 185 20.86 -18.12 10.13
CA HIS A 185 20.12 -19.34 10.42
C HIS A 185 18.91 -19.60 9.47
N PRO A 186 19.10 -19.65 8.13
CA PRO A 186 18.03 -19.92 7.16
C PRO A 186 17.74 -21.42 7.07
N CYS A 187 17.28 -22.02 8.17
CA CYS A 187 17.02 -23.46 8.27
C CYS A 187 15.56 -23.84 7.96
N ASP A 188 14.84 -23.00 7.22
CA ASP A 188 13.49 -23.27 6.73
C ASP A 188 13.33 -22.80 5.27
N ALA A 189 12.28 -23.28 4.59
CA ALA A 189 12.01 -22.97 3.19
C ALA A 189 11.78 -21.47 2.98
N VAL A 190 10.97 -20.84 3.84
CA VAL A 190 10.57 -19.43 3.72
C VAL A 190 11.79 -18.50 3.73
N SER A 191 12.77 -18.75 4.60
CA SER A 191 14.00 -17.95 4.68
C SER A 191 14.86 -18.11 3.42
N LEU A 192 14.98 -19.33 2.91
CA LEU A 192 15.78 -19.62 1.71
C LEU A 192 15.13 -19.08 0.43
N GLU A 193 13.81 -19.22 0.30
CA GLU A 193 13.03 -18.65 -0.81
C GLU A 193 13.15 -17.12 -0.81
N GLY A 194 13.03 -16.49 0.36
CA GLY A 194 13.21 -15.05 0.50
C GLY A 194 14.61 -14.59 0.08
N ALA A 195 15.66 -15.29 0.54
CA ALA A 195 17.04 -14.99 0.16
C ALA A 195 17.30 -15.18 -1.34
N ARG A 196 16.76 -16.25 -1.94
CA ARG A 196 16.86 -16.52 -3.38
C ARG A 196 16.13 -15.46 -4.20
N ALA A 197 14.88 -15.14 -3.84
CA ALA A 197 14.10 -14.12 -4.54
C ALA A 197 14.80 -12.75 -4.48
N ALA A 198 15.38 -12.38 -3.33
CA ALA A 198 16.14 -11.14 -3.19
C ALA A 198 17.43 -11.13 -4.02
N ARG A 199 18.11 -12.29 -4.16
CA ARG A 199 19.25 -12.47 -5.07
C ARG A 199 18.84 -12.30 -6.54
N GLU A 200 17.79 -12.98 -6.96
CA GLU A 200 17.27 -12.93 -8.34
C GLU A 200 16.76 -11.53 -8.70
N ALA A 201 16.21 -10.80 -7.73
CA ALA A 201 15.80 -9.42 -7.89
C ALA A 201 16.98 -8.42 -7.93
N GLY A 202 18.23 -8.87 -7.75
CA GLY A 202 19.42 -8.04 -7.75
C GLY A 202 19.58 -7.15 -6.51
N LEU A 203 18.95 -7.51 -5.40
CA LEU A 203 18.94 -6.69 -4.17
C LEU A 203 20.05 -7.08 -3.19
N ILE A 204 20.33 -8.38 -3.09
CA ILE A 204 21.36 -8.91 -2.18
C ILE A 204 22.27 -9.93 -2.86
N VAL A 205 23.49 -10.05 -2.34
CA VAL A 205 24.34 -11.23 -2.50
C VAL A 205 24.30 -12.00 -1.18
N PRO A 206 23.59 -13.15 -1.10
CA PRO A 206 23.40 -13.84 0.17
C PRO A 206 24.64 -14.62 0.60
N VAL A 207 24.95 -14.57 1.89
CA VAL A 207 25.88 -15.47 2.60
C VAL A 207 25.07 -16.19 3.68
N LEU A 208 24.86 -17.50 3.55
CA LEU A 208 24.04 -18.26 4.49
C LEU A 208 24.89 -18.64 5.71
N VAL A 209 24.47 -18.25 6.91
CA VAL A 209 25.22 -18.51 8.14
C VAL A 209 24.39 -19.42 9.03
N GLY A 210 24.84 -20.65 9.29
CA GLY A 210 24.09 -21.59 10.12
C GLY A 210 24.52 -23.05 9.92
N PRO A 211 23.79 -24.02 10.51
CA PRO A 211 24.16 -25.43 10.42
C PRO A 211 24.02 -25.91 8.99
N ARG A 212 25.14 -26.16 8.30
CA ARG A 212 25.16 -26.56 6.89
C ARG A 212 24.21 -27.74 6.60
N PRO A 213 24.19 -28.83 7.39
CA PRO A 213 23.28 -29.94 7.12
C PRO A 213 21.79 -29.54 7.16
N LYS A 214 21.42 -28.58 8.03
CA LYS A 214 20.03 -28.10 8.14
C LYS A 214 19.65 -27.17 6.99
N ILE A 215 20.56 -26.28 6.59
CA ILE A 215 20.37 -25.38 5.44
C ILE A 215 20.16 -26.20 4.16
N GLU A 216 21.04 -27.18 3.92
CA GLU A 216 20.94 -28.04 2.74
C GLU A 216 19.70 -28.93 2.76
N ALA A 217 19.30 -29.43 3.94
CA ALA A 217 18.04 -30.18 4.08
C ALA A 217 16.82 -29.31 3.77
N ALA A 218 16.77 -28.08 4.27
CA ALA A 218 15.70 -27.13 3.99
C ALA A 218 15.65 -26.75 2.49
N ALA A 219 16.81 -26.55 1.86
CA ALA A 219 16.89 -26.29 0.43
C ALA A 219 16.38 -27.46 -0.40
N ARG A 220 16.78 -28.70 -0.08
CA ARG A 220 16.26 -29.91 -0.75
C ARG A 220 14.75 -30.05 -0.60
N ALA A 221 14.22 -29.82 0.61
CA ALA A 221 12.78 -29.89 0.86
C ALA A 221 11.98 -28.85 0.06
N ALA A 222 12.58 -27.68 -0.19
CA ALA A 222 11.98 -26.60 -0.98
C ALA A 222 12.28 -26.69 -2.49
N GLY A 223 13.03 -27.71 -2.95
CA GLY A 223 13.45 -27.82 -4.35
C GLY A 223 14.40 -26.70 -4.81
N LEU A 224 15.16 -26.10 -3.88
CA LEU A 224 16.05 -24.98 -4.14
C LEU A 224 17.49 -25.43 -4.38
N VAL A 225 18.12 -24.86 -5.41
CA VAL A 225 19.55 -25.03 -5.71
C VAL A 225 20.35 -23.89 -5.06
N LEU A 226 21.40 -24.23 -4.32
CA LEU A 226 22.24 -23.26 -3.57
C LEU A 226 23.54 -22.88 -4.30
N ASP A 227 23.64 -23.15 -5.61
CA ASP A 227 24.86 -22.95 -6.38
C ASP A 227 25.29 -21.48 -6.40
N GLY A 228 26.60 -21.28 -6.15
CA GLY A 228 27.20 -19.94 -6.06
C GLY A 228 26.77 -19.13 -4.83
N ILE A 229 26.15 -19.74 -3.82
CA ILE A 229 25.86 -19.11 -2.52
C ILE A 229 26.88 -19.59 -1.48
N GLU A 230 27.59 -18.66 -0.83
CA GLU A 230 28.50 -19.01 0.27
C GLU A 230 27.70 -19.50 1.47
N ILE A 231 28.11 -20.64 2.05
CA ILE A 231 27.57 -21.17 3.31
C ILE A 231 28.68 -21.14 4.35
N VAL A 232 28.48 -20.36 5.41
CA VAL A 232 29.35 -20.30 6.59
C VAL A 232 28.74 -21.19 7.67
N ASP A 233 29.40 -22.31 7.94
CA ASP A 233 28.90 -23.29 8.90
C ASP A 233 28.96 -22.75 10.34
N ALA A 234 27.88 -22.97 11.09
CA ALA A 234 27.76 -22.68 12.51
C ALA A 234 26.83 -23.71 13.18
N PRO A 235 27.15 -24.22 14.38
CA PRO A 235 26.48 -25.41 14.92
C PRO A 235 25.01 -25.22 15.32
N HIS A 236 24.60 -24.00 15.67
CA HIS A 236 23.23 -23.66 16.09
C HIS A 236 22.93 -22.17 15.88
N SER A 237 21.70 -21.75 16.16
CA SER A 237 21.18 -20.40 15.90
C SER A 237 21.96 -19.28 16.58
N HIS A 238 22.30 -19.41 17.87
CA HIS A 238 23.12 -18.42 18.57
C HIS A 238 24.52 -18.27 17.95
N ALA A 239 25.20 -19.39 17.67
CA ALA A 239 26.52 -19.37 17.02
C ALA A 239 26.45 -18.78 15.61
N ALA A 240 25.35 -19.01 14.89
CA ALA A 240 25.11 -18.39 13.59
C ALA A 240 24.98 -16.87 13.70
N ALA A 241 24.25 -16.37 14.69
CA ALA A 241 24.11 -14.93 14.95
C ALA A 241 25.45 -14.28 15.31
N GLU A 242 26.22 -14.88 16.22
CA GLU A 242 27.57 -14.41 16.58
C GLU A 242 28.53 -14.40 15.38
N LYS A 243 28.49 -15.46 14.56
CA LYS A 243 29.32 -15.57 13.35
C LYS A 243 28.94 -14.51 12.31
N ALA A 244 27.64 -14.30 12.09
CA ALA A 244 27.14 -13.28 11.16
C ALA A 244 27.55 -11.86 11.61
N VAL A 245 27.41 -11.56 12.91
CA VAL A 245 27.90 -10.32 13.52
C VAL A 245 29.41 -10.14 13.33
N SER A 246 30.19 -11.21 13.50
CA SER A 246 31.64 -11.19 13.26
C SER A 246 31.98 -10.87 11.80
N LEU A 247 31.25 -11.45 10.83
CA LEU A 247 31.41 -11.14 9.40
C LEU A 247 31.11 -9.67 9.11
N ALA A 248 30.03 -9.13 9.67
CA ALA A 248 29.66 -7.72 9.51
C ALA A 248 30.73 -6.79 10.12
N ARG A 249 31.23 -7.12 11.32
CA ARG A 249 32.28 -6.34 11.98
C ARG A 249 33.60 -6.34 11.20
N ALA A 250 33.87 -7.42 10.47
CA ALA A 250 35.03 -7.56 9.60
C ALA A 250 34.83 -6.94 8.20
N GLY A 251 33.68 -6.32 7.91
CA GLY A 251 33.37 -5.75 6.60
C GLY A 251 33.18 -6.79 5.49
N ARG A 252 32.95 -8.07 5.83
CA ARG A 252 32.69 -9.14 4.85
C ARG A 252 31.24 -9.14 4.36
N VAL A 253 30.33 -8.53 5.11
CA VAL A 253 28.93 -8.33 4.74
C VAL A 253 28.51 -6.92 5.17
N THR A 254 27.62 -6.32 4.39
CA THR A 254 27.11 -4.95 4.56
C THR A 254 25.72 -4.90 5.16
N ALA A 255 25.06 -6.06 5.32
CA ALA A 255 23.78 -6.20 6.02
C ALA A 255 23.65 -7.58 6.69
N LEU A 256 22.79 -7.66 7.71
CA LEU A 256 22.32 -8.92 8.28
C LEU A 256 20.85 -9.13 7.92
N MET A 257 20.43 -10.38 7.71
CA MET A 257 19.03 -10.74 7.50
C MET A 257 18.66 -11.90 8.40
N LYS A 258 17.61 -11.73 9.20
CA LYS A 258 17.06 -12.79 10.04
C LYS A 258 16.45 -13.91 9.16
N GLY A 259 16.81 -15.15 9.45
CA GLY A 259 16.16 -16.36 8.94
C GLY A 259 15.20 -16.98 9.97
N ALA A 260 15.35 -18.28 10.24
CA ALA A 260 14.42 -19.08 11.05
C ALA A 260 14.54 -18.87 12.57
N LEU A 261 15.63 -18.24 13.04
CA LEU A 261 15.89 -17.97 14.46
C LEU A 261 14.94 -16.93 15.05
N HIS A 262 14.89 -16.84 16.37
CA HIS A 262 14.08 -15.82 17.04
C HIS A 262 14.79 -14.45 17.03
N THR A 263 14.01 -13.36 17.11
CA THR A 263 14.55 -12.00 16.95
C THR A 263 15.50 -11.63 18.11
N ASP A 264 15.24 -12.11 19.31
CA ASP A 264 16.12 -11.91 20.47
C ASP A 264 17.52 -12.51 20.27
N GLU A 265 17.64 -13.66 19.59
CA GLU A 265 18.93 -14.33 19.34
C GLU A 265 19.86 -13.47 18.46
N ILE A 266 19.33 -12.89 17.37
CA ILE A 266 20.11 -12.00 16.51
C ILE A 266 20.40 -10.66 17.19
N LEU A 267 19.43 -10.13 17.95
CA LEU A 267 19.62 -8.88 18.69
C LEU A 267 20.65 -9.02 19.80
N ALA A 268 20.62 -10.12 20.57
CA ALA A 268 21.57 -10.38 21.64
C ALA A 268 23.02 -10.37 21.13
N ALA A 269 23.28 -11.01 19.97
CA ALA A 269 24.58 -10.96 19.33
C ALA A 269 24.94 -9.54 18.84
N ALA A 270 23.98 -8.83 18.23
CA ALA A 270 24.21 -7.47 17.71
C ALA A 270 24.49 -6.44 18.81
N ILE A 271 23.86 -6.56 19.99
CA ILE A 271 24.02 -5.62 21.11
C ILE A 271 25.16 -5.99 22.07
N ALA A 272 25.90 -7.06 21.81
CA ALA A 272 27.02 -7.46 22.66
C ALA A 272 28.07 -6.33 22.74
N ARG A 273 28.53 -5.99 23.96
CA ARG A 273 29.39 -4.80 24.18
C ARG A 273 30.76 -4.92 23.51
N ALA A 274 31.39 -6.10 23.57
CA ALA A 274 32.74 -6.32 23.04
C ALA A 274 32.73 -6.84 21.60
N THR A 275 31.72 -7.63 21.25
CA THR A 275 31.70 -8.41 20.00
C THR A 275 30.57 -8.02 19.05
N GLY A 276 29.66 -7.14 19.47
CA GLY A 276 28.48 -6.75 18.70
C GLY A 276 28.75 -5.69 17.63
N LEU A 277 27.67 -5.06 17.20
CA LEU A 277 27.60 -4.03 16.15
C LEU A 277 27.21 -2.66 16.70
N ARG A 278 27.41 -2.45 18.00
CA ARG A 278 27.07 -1.19 18.67
C ARG A 278 27.82 -0.02 18.08
N THR A 279 27.11 1.10 17.99
CA THR A 279 27.64 2.43 17.71
C THR A 279 27.38 3.31 18.93
N GLU A 280 27.64 4.62 18.81
CA GLU A 280 27.23 5.60 19.82
C GLU A 280 25.71 5.83 19.85
N ARG A 281 24.99 5.41 18.80
CA ARG A 281 23.54 5.55 18.71
C ARG A 281 22.82 4.33 19.28
N ARG A 282 21.66 4.58 19.91
CA ARG A 282 20.71 3.53 20.26
C ARG A 282 20.22 2.81 19.00
N MET A 283 20.22 1.48 19.02
CA MET A 283 19.61 0.68 17.95
C MET A 283 18.09 0.78 18.03
N SER A 284 17.44 0.95 16.88
CA SER A 284 15.99 1.07 16.80
C SER A 284 15.43 0.41 15.55
N HIS A 285 14.17 -0.04 15.64
CA HIS A 285 13.46 -0.61 14.50
C HIS A 285 12.54 0.41 13.83
N VAL A 286 12.51 0.39 12.51
CA VAL A 286 11.59 1.19 11.69
C VAL A 286 10.78 0.24 10.80
N TYR A 287 9.46 0.31 10.91
CA TYR A 287 8.57 -0.22 9.88
C TYR A 287 8.41 0.82 8.76
N ALA A 288 8.54 0.39 7.51
CA ALA A 288 8.08 1.13 6.35
C ALA A 288 6.77 0.51 5.87
N LEU A 289 5.67 1.22 6.11
CA LEU A 289 4.30 0.75 5.90
C LEU A 289 3.75 1.28 4.57
N ASP A 290 3.18 0.38 3.77
CA ASP A 290 2.29 0.70 2.65
C ASP A 290 0.85 0.58 3.17
N VAL A 291 0.26 1.70 3.59
CA VAL A 291 -1.08 1.74 4.19
C VAL A 291 -2.09 2.13 3.11
N PRO A 292 -3.12 1.31 2.82
CA PRO A 292 -4.10 1.56 1.76
C PRO A 292 -4.74 2.94 1.74
N SER A 293 -5.02 3.49 2.92
CA SER A 293 -5.70 4.78 3.09
C SER A 293 -4.75 5.97 3.23
N TYR A 294 -3.43 5.76 3.12
CA TYR A 294 -2.44 6.82 3.26
C TYR A 294 -1.68 7.04 1.94
N PRO A 295 -1.50 8.29 1.46
CA PRO A 295 -1.07 8.55 0.08
C PRO A 295 0.42 8.30 -0.20
N LYS A 296 1.20 7.92 0.82
CA LYS A 296 2.67 7.79 0.76
C LYS A 296 3.16 6.71 1.74
N PRO A 297 4.39 6.19 1.61
CA PRO A 297 4.98 5.34 2.64
C PRO A 297 4.95 6.02 4.01
N LEU A 298 4.56 5.28 5.04
CA LEU A 298 4.51 5.74 6.42
C LEU A 298 5.55 5.00 7.25
N PHE A 299 6.45 5.71 7.92
CA PHE A 299 7.46 5.10 8.78
C PHE A 299 6.99 5.09 10.23
N LEU A 300 7.17 3.98 10.94
CA LEU A 300 6.78 3.82 12.34
C LEU A 300 7.96 3.31 13.17
N THR A 301 8.32 4.02 14.24
CA THR A 301 9.43 3.67 15.13
C THR A 301 9.15 4.04 16.59
N ASP A 302 9.58 3.32 17.62
CA ASP A 302 10.10 1.94 17.62
C ASP A 302 9.00 0.98 18.09
N ALA A 303 8.66 0.01 17.24
CA ALA A 303 7.59 -0.95 17.50
C ALA A 303 8.07 -2.38 17.79
N ALA A 304 9.39 -2.60 17.96
CA ALA A 304 9.95 -3.95 18.09
C ALA A 304 11.09 -4.10 19.12
N VAL A 305 11.87 -3.05 19.42
CA VAL A 305 13.13 -3.21 20.19
C VAL A 305 13.09 -2.50 21.55
N ASN A 306 12.73 -1.22 21.57
CA ASN A 306 12.90 -0.37 22.75
C ASN A 306 11.64 -0.31 23.61
N ILE A 307 11.65 -1.00 24.77
CA ILE A 307 10.48 -1.15 25.66
C ILE A 307 9.95 0.22 26.16
N ALA A 308 10.80 0.99 26.82
CA ALA A 308 10.48 2.30 27.37
C ALA A 308 11.71 3.21 27.24
N PRO A 309 11.97 3.77 26.03
CA PRO A 309 13.21 4.49 25.77
C PRO A 309 13.31 5.80 26.57
N SER A 310 14.51 6.13 27.04
CA SER A 310 14.79 7.45 27.63
C SER A 310 14.69 8.57 26.58
N LEU A 311 14.74 9.83 27.01
CA LEU A 311 14.75 10.97 26.09
C LEU A 311 15.93 10.92 25.11
N GLU A 312 17.13 10.58 25.60
CA GLU A 312 18.34 10.43 24.79
C GLU A 312 18.22 9.26 23.81
N GLU A 313 17.63 8.14 24.24
CA GLU A 313 17.35 7.02 23.35
C GLU A 313 16.31 7.39 22.29
N LYS A 314 15.27 8.16 22.65
CA LYS A 314 14.28 8.68 21.69
C LYS A 314 14.90 9.62 20.67
N ARG A 315 15.87 10.46 21.04
CA ARG A 315 16.64 11.28 20.09
C ARG A 315 17.29 10.40 19.03
N ASP A 316 17.95 9.32 19.43
CA ASP A 316 18.61 8.41 18.50
C ASP A 316 17.60 7.65 17.63
N ILE A 317 16.48 7.21 18.22
CA ILE A 317 15.37 6.59 17.49
C ILE A 317 14.85 7.52 16.38
N VAL A 318 14.64 8.80 16.71
CA VAL A 318 14.21 9.83 15.74
C VAL A 318 15.25 9.99 14.64
N GLN A 319 16.53 10.18 14.99
CA GLN A 319 17.58 10.38 14.00
C GLN A 319 17.74 9.18 13.07
N ASN A 320 17.70 7.96 13.59
CA ASN A 320 17.77 6.74 12.77
C ASN A 320 16.64 6.69 11.73
N ALA A 321 15.40 7.04 12.13
CA ALA A 321 14.28 7.04 11.21
C ALA A 321 14.39 8.16 10.16
N ILE A 322 14.86 9.35 10.55
CA ILE A 322 15.15 10.44 9.60
C ILE A 322 16.19 9.98 8.58
N ASP A 323 17.29 9.37 9.02
CA ASP A 323 18.36 8.92 8.13
C ASP A 323 17.86 7.88 7.13
N LEU A 324 16.98 6.97 7.54
CA LEU A 324 16.31 6.04 6.62
C LEU A 324 15.42 6.76 5.62
N ALA A 325 14.52 7.64 6.07
CA ALA A 325 13.63 8.38 5.17
C ALA A 325 14.43 9.23 4.16
N ARG A 326 15.50 9.87 4.63
CA ARG A 326 16.47 10.58 3.79
C ARG A 326 17.06 9.63 2.76
N ALA A 327 17.52 8.45 3.16
CA ALA A 327 18.08 7.44 2.26
C ALA A 327 17.14 7.02 1.14
N LEU A 328 15.84 7.04 1.39
CA LEU A 328 14.80 6.72 0.41
C LEU A 328 14.41 7.91 -0.47
N GLY A 329 15.08 9.06 -0.33
CA GLY A 329 14.88 10.24 -1.17
C GLY A 329 13.92 11.28 -0.58
N ILE A 330 13.44 11.10 0.65
CA ILE A 330 12.60 12.10 1.31
C ILE A 330 13.48 13.26 1.77
N ALA A 331 13.47 14.36 1.01
CA ALA A 331 14.40 15.46 1.21
C ALA A 331 14.19 16.25 2.52
N GLN A 332 13.02 16.22 3.13
CA GLN A 332 12.85 16.75 4.48
C GLN A 332 11.74 15.97 5.20
N PRO A 333 12.07 14.87 5.90
CA PRO A 333 11.07 14.02 6.52
C PRO A 333 10.31 14.77 7.62
N LYS A 334 8.98 14.69 7.57
CA LYS A 334 8.07 15.22 8.59
C LYS A 334 7.89 14.17 9.69
N VAL A 335 8.38 14.47 10.89
CA VAL A 335 8.42 13.56 12.03
C VAL A 335 7.43 14.00 13.08
N ALA A 336 6.39 13.19 13.29
CA ALA A 336 5.42 13.37 14.36
C ALA A 336 5.84 12.59 15.60
N ILE A 337 6.11 13.30 16.70
CA ILE A 337 6.30 12.65 18.00
C ILE A 337 4.92 12.41 18.63
N LEU A 338 4.53 11.14 18.71
CA LEU A 338 3.19 10.76 19.10
C LEU A 338 2.96 10.82 20.62
N SER A 339 1.77 11.29 20.97
CA SER A 339 1.20 11.22 22.31
C SER A 339 -0.32 11.03 22.22
N ALA A 340 -1.02 11.10 23.35
CA ALA A 340 -2.48 11.03 23.39
C ALA A 340 -3.15 12.40 23.16
N VAL A 341 -2.40 13.50 23.30
CA VAL A 341 -2.90 14.88 23.23
C VAL A 341 -1.83 15.79 22.60
N GLU A 342 -2.27 16.93 22.07
CA GLU A 342 -1.39 17.93 21.44
C GLU A 342 -0.80 18.95 22.43
N THR A 343 -1.36 19.05 23.63
CA THR A 343 -0.90 19.99 24.65
C THR A 343 0.15 19.36 25.55
N VAL A 344 1.26 20.09 25.76
CA VAL A 344 2.30 19.68 26.71
C VAL A 344 1.74 19.64 28.14
N SER A 345 1.87 18.49 28.80
CA SER A 345 1.31 18.24 30.13
C SER A 345 2.29 17.45 31.00
N THR A 346 2.57 17.96 32.20
CA THR A 346 3.43 17.27 33.17
C THR A 346 2.82 15.95 33.68
N LYS A 347 1.52 15.73 33.45
CA LYS A 347 0.81 14.50 33.83
C LYS A 347 1.05 13.36 32.85
N LEU A 348 1.57 13.65 31.65
CA LEU A 348 1.78 12.66 30.60
C LEU A 348 3.20 12.82 30.04
N GLY A 349 4.13 11.95 30.48
CA GLY A 349 5.55 12.04 30.17
C GLY A 349 5.87 12.09 28.67
N SER A 350 5.10 11.39 27.83
CA SER A 350 5.30 11.42 26.37
C SER A 350 5.14 12.82 25.76
N THR A 351 4.31 13.68 26.37
CA THR A 351 4.17 15.08 25.91
C THR A 351 5.40 15.93 26.27
N LEU A 352 6.06 15.64 27.40
CA LEU A 352 7.30 16.31 27.79
C LEU A 352 8.44 15.86 26.89
N ASP A 353 8.53 14.56 26.60
CA ASP A 353 9.53 14.02 25.68
C ASP A 353 9.36 14.62 24.29
N ALA A 354 8.13 14.71 23.78
CA ALA A 354 7.85 15.34 22.49
C ALA A 354 8.31 16.80 22.44
N ALA A 355 7.98 17.60 23.47
CA ALA A 355 8.41 18.98 23.54
C ALA A 355 9.95 19.11 23.58
N ALA A 356 10.61 18.24 24.34
CA ALA A 356 12.06 18.22 24.45
C ALA A 356 12.73 17.83 23.11
N LEU A 357 12.23 16.79 22.43
CA LEU A 357 12.73 16.35 21.12
C LEU A 357 12.56 17.44 20.06
N CYS A 358 11.42 18.15 20.04
CA CYS A 358 11.22 19.30 19.14
C CYS A 358 12.25 20.41 19.43
N LYS A 359 12.54 20.68 20.71
CA LYS A 359 13.58 21.67 21.07
C LYS A 359 14.98 21.20 20.71
N MET A 360 15.27 19.91 20.83
CA MET A 360 16.53 19.29 20.41
C MET A 360 16.73 19.43 18.90
N ALA A 361 15.68 19.19 18.11
CA ALA A 361 15.70 19.42 16.66
C ALA A 361 15.93 20.90 16.32
N GLY A 362 15.21 21.82 16.95
CA GLY A 362 15.41 23.27 16.78
C GLY A 362 16.78 23.78 17.24
N ARG A 363 17.55 22.97 17.98
CA ARG A 363 18.94 23.24 18.41
C ARG A 363 19.99 22.45 17.62
N GLY A 364 19.59 21.68 16.60
CA GLY A 364 20.49 20.91 15.75
C GLY A 364 21.02 19.61 16.37
N GLN A 365 20.42 19.12 17.47
CA GLN A 365 20.74 17.78 18.02
C GLN A 365 20.06 16.65 17.27
N ILE A 366 18.98 16.98 16.54
CA ILE A 366 18.33 16.13 15.54
C ILE A 366 18.36 16.95 14.26
N THR A 367 18.84 16.37 13.16
CA THR A 367 19.08 17.10 11.90
C THR A 367 18.25 16.52 10.75
N ASP A 368 18.21 17.24 9.64
CA ASP A 368 17.68 16.78 8.34
C ASP A 368 16.17 16.45 8.27
N GLY A 369 15.42 16.63 9.36
CA GLY A 369 13.97 16.43 9.42
C GLY A 369 13.22 17.56 10.14
N LEU A 370 11.93 17.70 9.83
CA LEU A 370 11.02 18.58 10.55
C LEU A 370 10.36 17.78 11.67
N VAL A 371 10.69 18.09 12.91
CA VAL A 371 10.17 17.38 14.08
C VAL A 371 9.12 18.25 14.76
N ASP A 372 7.94 17.69 14.99
CA ASP A 372 6.90 18.35 15.76
C ASP A 372 6.11 17.37 16.63
N GLY A 373 5.56 17.90 17.72
CA GLY A 373 4.88 17.13 18.74
C GLY A 373 4.70 17.90 20.06
N PRO A 374 3.89 17.38 20.99
CA PRO A 374 3.18 16.10 20.87
C PRO A 374 2.03 16.17 19.87
N LEU A 375 1.80 15.08 19.14
CA LEU A 375 0.66 14.94 18.24
C LEU A 375 -0.11 13.66 18.57
N ALA A 376 -1.44 13.73 18.58
CA ALA A 376 -2.25 12.53 18.56
C ALA A 376 -2.17 11.85 17.18
N PHE A 377 -2.50 10.56 17.11
CA PHE A 377 -2.37 9.80 15.87
C PHE A 377 -3.21 10.39 14.72
N ASP A 378 -4.45 10.78 15.00
CA ASP A 378 -5.37 11.41 14.04
C ASP A 378 -4.78 12.71 13.47
N THR A 379 -4.20 13.55 14.32
CA THR A 379 -3.63 14.83 13.91
C THR A 379 -2.27 14.70 13.23
N ALA A 380 -1.53 13.61 13.45
CA ALA A 380 -0.32 13.32 12.69
C ALA A 380 -0.62 12.93 11.23
N ILE A 381 -1.73 12.22 10.98
CA ILE A 381 -2.02 11.59 9.67
C ILE A 381 -3.17 12.22 8.89
N SER A 382 -4.06 13.01 9.51
CA SER A 382 -5.20 13.62 8.84
C SER A 382 -5.14 15.15 8.85
N ARG A 383 -5.03 15.75 7.66
CA ARG A 383 -5.14 17.21 7.48
C ARG A 383 -6.46 17.76 8.00
N ALA A 384 -7.56 17.01 7.83
CA ALA A 384 -8.88 17.40 8.31
C ALA A 384 -8.94 17.42 9.85
N ALA A 385 -8.35 16.42 10.51
CA ALA A 385 -8.27 16.39 11.98
C ALA A 385 -7.38 17.52 12.52
N ALA A 386 -6.23 17.75 11.89
CA ALA A 386 -5.33 18.85 12.25
C ALA A 386 -6.01 20.22 12.10
N ALA A 387 -6.75 20.44 11.01
CA ALA A 387 -7.51 21.66 10.77
C ALA A 387 -8.67 21.85 11.76
N ALA A 388 -9.41 20.78 12.07
CA ALA A 388 -10.50 20.80 13.05
C ALA A 388 -10.03 21.19 14.46
N LYS A 389 -8.78 20.85 14.82
CA LYS A 389 -8.13 21.26 16.07
C LYS A 389 -7.31 22.56 15.96
N ALA A 390 -7.38 23.25 14.82
CA ALA A 390 -6.65 24.49 14.52
C ALA A 390 -5.14 24.41 14.80
N LEU A 391 -4.52 23.27 14.51
CA LEU A 391 -3.09 23.05 14.73
C LEU A 391 -2.26 23.80 13.68
N VAL A 392 -1.28 24.57 14.15
CA VAL A 392 -0.27 25.20 13.31
C VAL A 392 1.01 24.40 13.42
N SER A 393 1.22 23.50 12.46
CA SER A 393 2.34 22.56 12.45
C SER A 393 2.75 22.25 11.01
N PRO A 394 4.06 22.21 10.68
CA PRO A 394 4.52 21.77 9.37
C PRO A 394 4.43 20.25 9.17
N VAL A 395 4.16 19.49 10.24
CA VAL A 395 4.10 18.02 10.28
C VAL A 395 2.65 17.51 10.32
N ALA A 396 1.76 18.17 11.07
CA ALA A 396 0.41 17.69 11.30
C ALA A 396 -0.36 17.43 9.99
N GLY A 397 -1.05 16.29 9.94
CA GLY A 397 -1.83 15.81 8.81
C GLY A 397 -1.00 15.23 7.65
N GLU A 398 0.33 15.30 7.74
CA GLU A 398 1.24 14.94 6.64
C GLU A 398 2.51 14.24 7.13
N ALA A 399 2.49 13.56 8.28
CA ALA A 399 3.68 12.89 8.80
C ALA A 399 4.26 11.86 7.80
N ASP A 400 5.58 11.88 7.62
CA ASP A 400 6.32 10.77 6.98
C ASP A 400 6.70 9.72 8.04
N ILE A 401 7.06 10.18 9.24
CA ILE A 401 7.57 9.33 10.33
C ILE A 401 6.71 9.54 11.57
N LEU A 402 6.27 8.43 12.16
CA LEU A 402 5.59 8.34 13.44
C LEU A 402 6.55 7.79 14.49
N VAL A 403 6.82 8.59 15.51
CA VAL A 403 7.65 8.19 16.65
C VAL A 403 6.75 7.92 17.85
N VAL A 404 6.63 6.66 18.24
CA VAL A 404 5.78 6.25 19.36
C VAL A 404 6.46 6.45 20.71
N PRO A 405 5.69 6.60 21.81
CA PRO A 405 6.26 6.86 23.12
C PRO A 405 6.97 5.65 23.75
N ASP A 406 6.53 4.43 23.42
CA ASP A 406 6.98 3.16 23.98
C ASP A 406 6.64 1.97 23.06
N LEU A 407 7.18 0.79 23.38
CA LEU A 407 7.00 -0.43 22.60
C LEU A 407 5.55 -0.90 22.54
N VAL A 408 4.80 -0.75 23.63
CA VAL A 408 3.40 -1.23 23.69
C VAL A 408 2.56 -0.46 22.67
N SER A 409 2.68 0.87 22.70
CA SER A 409 2.03 1.77 21.76
C SER A 409 2.45 1.49 20.31
N GLY A 410 3.76 1.33 20.08
CA GLY A 410 4.32 1.00 18.76
C GLY A 410 3.82 -0.31 18.20
N ASN A 411 3.88 -1.38 19.01
CA ASN A 411 3.49 -2.71 18.58
C ASN A 411 1.98 -2.78 18.28
N MET A 412 1.14 -2.23 19.16
CA MET A 412 -0.30 -2.15 18.94
C MET A 412 -0.64 -1.36 17.67
N LEU A 413 0.02 -0.22 17.42
CA LEU A 413 -0.22 0.58 16.22
C LEU A 413 0.19 -0.16 14.95
N ALA A 414 1.38 -0.76 14.93
CA ALA A 414 1.86 -1.54 13.79
C ALA A 414 0.90 -2.70 13.46
N LYS A 415 0.45 -3.44 14.48
CA LYS A 415 -0.47 -4.58 14.30
C LYS A 415 -1.86 -4.14 13.84
N GLN A 416 -2.37 -3.01 14.32
CA GLN A 416 -3.63 -2.46 13.81
C GLN A 416 -3.52 -2.06 12.34
N LEU A 417 -2.45 -1.39 11.94
CA LEU A 417 -2.25 -1.02 10.54
C LEU A 417 -2.14 -2.25 9.64
N ILE A 418 -1.39 -3.28 10.06
CA ILE A 418 -1.22 -4.50 9.26
C ILE A 418 -2.52 -5.31 9.17
N HIS A 419 -3.17 -5.59 10.30
CA HIS A 419 -4.26 -6.56 10.36
C HIS A 419 -5.66 -5.95 10.15
N LEU A 420 -5.88 -4.69 10.51
CA LEU A 420 -7.18 -4.02 10.33
C LEU A 420 -7.17 -3.06 9.13
N ALA A 421 -6.08 -2.34 8.90
CA ALA A 421 -5.98 -1.43 7.77
C ALA A 421 -5.39 -2.09 6.51
N GLY A 422 -4.98 -3.36 6.58
CA GLY A 422 -4.44 -4.11 5.44
C GLY A 422 -3.08 -3.62 4.95
N ALA A 423 -2.30 -2.98 5.82
CA ALA A 423 -0.99 -2.47 5.47
C ALA A 423 0.04 -3.60 5.31
N ASP A 424 0.87 -3.48 4.29
CA ASP A 424 2.08 -4.30 4.20
C ASP A 424 3.23 -3.57 4.93
N ALA A 425 4.08 -4.30 5.65
CA ALA A 425 5.07 -3.72 6.56
C ALA A 425 6.47 -4.33 6.36
N ALA A 426 7.37 -3.58 5.74
CA ALA A 426 8.79 -3.92 5.66
C ALA A 426 9.53 -3.42 6.90
N GLY A 427 10.54 -4.14 7.37
CA GLY A 427 11.19 -3.87 8.67
C GLY A 427 12.71 -3.81 8.59
N LEU A 428 13.29 -2.77 9.20
CA LEU A 428 14.73 -2.58 9.27
C LEU A 428 15.15 -2.09 10.66
N LEU A 429 16.19 -2.71 11.22
CA LEU A 429 16.85 -2.22 12.42
C LEU A 429 18.09 -1.41 12.06
N LEU A 430 18.19 -0.25 12.68
CA LEU A 430 19.14 0.82 12.43
C LEU A 430 19.93 1.16 13.71
N GLY A 431 20.93 2.03 13.60
CA GLY A 431 21.82 2.42 14.72
C GLY A 431 22.94 1.42 15.01
N ALA A 432 22.94 0.26 14.33
CA ALA A 432 24.07 -0.67 14.29
C ALA A 432 25.06 -0.28 13.19
N ARG A 433 26.27 -0.88 13.21
CA ARG A 433 27.29 -0.67 12.16
C ARG A 433 26.82 -1.04 10.75
N VAL A 434 25.93 -2.03 10.64
CA VAL A 434 25.26 -2.44 9.41
C VAL A 434 23.76 -2.58 9.68
N PRO A 435 22.88 -2.30 8.71
CA PRO A 435 21.45 -2.53 8.87
C PRO A 435 21.14 -4.02 9.09
N ILE A 436 20.10 -4.30 9.90
CA ILE A 436 19.62 -5.66 10.18
C ILE A 436 18.17 -5.78 9.70
N ILE A 437 17.95 -6.60 8.68
CA ILE A 437 16.64 -6.92 8.12
C ILE A 437 15.93 -7.92 9.05
N LEU A 438 14.81 -7.50 9.62
CA LEU A 438 14.01 -8.33 10.52
C LEU A 438 12.75 -8.82 9.80
N THR A 439 12.84 -10.02 9.24
CA THR A 439 11.69 -10.69 8.61
C THR A 439 10.80 -11.39 9.65
N SER A 440 9.51 -11.49 9.31
CA SER A 440 8.54 -12.36 9.96
C SER A 440 8.27 -13.60 9.11
N ARG A 441 7.92 -14.71 9.78
CA ARG A 441 7.47 -15.94 9.11
C ARG A 441 6.16 -15.75 8.33
N SER A 442 5.38 -14.74 8.73
CA SER A 442 4.09 -14.39 8.11
C SER A 442 4.22 -13.43 6.93
N ASP A 443 5.42 -12.90 6.66
CA ASP A 443 5.60 -11.91 5.62
C ASP A 443 5.38 -12.53 4.23
N SER A 444 4.84 -11.76 3.30
CA SER A 444 4.79 -12.17 1.90
C SER A 444 6.19 -12.07 1.26
N PRO A 445 6.41 -12.73 0.10
CA PRO A 445 7.64 -12.55 -0.66
C PRO A 445 7.96 -11.07 -0.98
N GLU A 446 6.94 -10.28 -1.30
CA GLU A 446 7.06 -8.86 -1.64
C GLU A 446 7.57 -8.03 -0.46
N VAL A 447 7.07 -8.30 0.76
CA VAL A 447 7.51 -7.63 2.01
C VAL A 447 9.00 -7.91 2.28
N ARG A 448 9.45 -9.15 2.04
CA ARG A 448 10.86 -9.52 2.20
C ARG A 448 11.75 -8.81 1.18
N LEU A 449 11.33 -8.72 -0.08
CA LEU A 449 12.03 -7.97 -1.12
C LEU A 449 12.10 -6.47 -0.77
N ALA A 450 11.00 -5.89 -0.31
CA ALA A 450 10.95 -4.50 0.12
C ALA A 450 11.92 -4.24 1.28
N SER A 451 11.99 -5.15 2.26
CA SER A 451 12.94 -5.03 3.38
C SER A 451 14.41 -5.11 2.93
N CYS A 452 14.72 -5.95 1.94
CA CYS A 452 16.04 -6.01 1.33
C CYS A 452 16.38 -4.73 0.56
N ALA A 453 15.42 -4.19 -0.21
CA ALA A 453 15.59 -2.93 -0.95
C ALA A 453 15.82 -1.74 0.00
N LEU A 454 15.10 -1.68 1.13
CA LEU A 454 15.33 -0.69 2.19
C LEU A 454 16.77 -0.76 2.71
N ALA A 455 17.24 -1.96 3.05
CA ALA A 455 18.59 -2.16 3.56
C ALA A 455 19.66 -1.76 2.54
N GLN A 456 19.48 -2.12 1.26
CA GLN A 456 20.41 -1.78 0.18
C GLN A 456 20.50 -0.27 -0.04
N LEU A 457 19.35 0.42 -0.14
CA LEU A 457 19.30 1.88 -0.31
C LEU A 457 19.93 2.61 0.88
N PHE A 458 19.64 2.13 2.10
CA PHE A 458 20.21 2.69 3.32
C PHE A 458 21.74 2.50 3.38
N ALA A 459 22.23 1.27 3.15
CA ALA A 459 23.66 0.95 3.20
C ALA A 459 24.44 1.76 2.16
N HIS A 460 23.91 1.89 0.94
CA HIS A 460 24.59 2.61 -0.15
C HIS A 460 24.76 4.10 0.16
N ARG A 461 23.73 4.76 0.71
CA ARG A 461 23.81 6.20 1.01
C ARG A 461 24.59 6.51 2.28
N SER A 462 24.56 5.61 3.26
CA SER A 462 25.24 5.81 4.55
C SER A 462 26.76 5.70 4.45
N GLY A 463 27.31 5.32 3.29
CA GLY A 463 28.74 5.09 3.12
C GLY A 463 29.25 3.95 4.00
N THR A 464 28.35 3.04 4.41
CA THR A 464 28.74 1.83 5.12
C THR A 464 29.60 1.00 4.16
N PRO A 465 30.87 0.70 4.52
CA PRO A 465 31.81 0.05 3.61
C PRO A 465 31.32 -1.31 3.11
#